data_AF-A0A690M1K8-F1
#
_entry.id   AF-A0A690M1K8-F1
#
_cell.length_a   1.000
_cell.length_b   1.000
_cell.length_c   1.000
_cell.angle_alpha   90.00
_cell.angle_beta   90.00
_cell.angle_gamma   90.00
#
_symmetry.space_group_name_H-M   'P 1'
#
loop_
_entity.id
_entity.type
_entity.pdbx_description
1 polymer ?
#
loop_
_entity_poly.entity_id
_entity_poly.type
_entity_poly.pdbx_seq_one_letter_code
_entity_poly.pdbx_strand_id
1 'polypeptide(L)'
;RYDAVSSGKAENFEDILGSLLLVVDAQTNQRFSFEEILDQVAMLFLAGHETTASSLTWTLYLLSLYPEEQEKAYKEIIQVLQGENIQISHLKQFRYLTHIFKESLRLYPPVGFFAREAKKDTKVRDKMIKKGSGVVIAPWLIHRHEGFWANPHEFKPSRFEGEYKKDAYLPFGVGERICIGQGFAMQEAILILANILKKYKLELEEGFVPDVVGRLTIRSANGMRIKFSKREP
;
A
#
# COMPACT_ATOMS: atom_id res chain seq x y z
N ARG A 1 -24.00 7.16 -17.61
CA ARG A 1 -23.96 5.81 -16.98
C ARG A 1 -25.02 5.66 -15.88
N TYR A 2 -25.07 6.53 -14.86
CA TYR A 2 -26.10 6.46 -13.82
C TYR A 2 -27.53 6.50 -14.37
N ASP A 3 -27.86 7.48 -15.22
CA ASP A 3 -29.20 7.58 -15.82
C ASP A 3 -29.56 6.37 -16.69
N ALA A 4 -28.58 5.81 -17.41
CA ALA A 4 -28.75 4.60 -18.21
C ALA A 4 -29.14 3.41 -17.33
N VAL A 5 -28.38 3.15 -16.25
CA VAL A 5 -28.68 2.08 -15.29
C VAL A 5 -30.01 2.31 -14.57
N SER A 6 -30.31 3.55 -14.19
CA SER A 6 -31.55 3.93 -13.50
C SER A 6 -32.79 3.79 -14.39
N SER A 7 -32.64 4.01 -15.70
CA SER A 7 -33.70 3.81 -16.71
C SER A 7 -33.85 2.35 -17.18
N GLY A 8 -33.17 1.39 -16.53
CA GLY A 8 -33.24 -0.03 -16.87
C GLY A 8 -32.41 -0.44 -18.09
N LYS A 9 -31.56 0.45 -18.62
CA LYS A 9 -30.61 0.12 -19.68
C LYS A 9 -29.35 -0.44 -19.03
N ALA A 10 -29.31 -1.76 -18.86
CA ALA A 10 -28.13 -2.45 -18.35
C ALA A 10 -27.05 -2.48 -19.43
N GLU A 11 -25.93 -1.81 -19.19
CA GLU A 11 -24.71 -1.94 -19.98
C GLU A 11 -23.74 -2.87 -19.24
N ASN A 12 -23.00 -3.71 -19.98
CA ASN A 12 -21.97 -4.57 -19.40
C ASN A 12 -20.74 -3.72 -19.08
N PHE A 13 -20.56 -3.37 -17.81
CA PHE A 13 -19.42 -2.59 -17.34
C PHE A 13 -18.43 -3.48 -16.59
N GLU A 14 -17.17 -3.49 -17.03
CA GLU A 14 -16.09 -4.24 -16.37
C GLU A 14 -15.18 -3.31 -15.56
N ASP A 15 -15.77 -2.49 -14.67
CA ASP A 15 -15.04 -1.58 -13.79
C ASP A 15 -15.72 -1.39 -12.42
N ILE A 16 -15.01 -0.73 -11.50
CA ILE A 16 -15.49 -0.48 -10.12
C ILE A 16 -16.75 0.39 -10.13
N LEU A 17 -16.82 1.39 -11.01
CA LEU A 17 -18.02 2.25 -11.12
C LEU A 17 -19.25 1.43 -11.55
N GLY A 18 -19.07 0.50 -12.48
CA GLY A 18 -20.09 -0.44 -12.92
C GLY A 18 -20.57 -1.32 -11.78
N SER A 19 -19.62 -1.82 -10.97
CA SER A 19 -19.95 -2.59 -9.77
C SER A 19 -20.76 -1.75 -8.77
N LEU A 20 -20.39 -0.50 -8.51
CA LEU A 20 -21.12 0.41 -7.62
C LEU A 20 -22.51 0.79 -8.15
N LEU A 21 -22.66 0.92 -9.46
CA LEU A 21 -23.95 1.22 -10.11
C LEU A 21 -24.94 0.04 -10.03
N LEU A 22 -24.43 -1.19 -10.03
CA LEU A 22 -25.24 -2.40 -10.13
C LEU A 22 -25.46 -3.10 -8.79
N VAL A 23 -24.60 -2.85 -7.78
CA VAL A 23 -24.70 -3.49 -6.47
C VAL A 23 -26.01 -3.10 -5.76
N VAL A 24 -26.63 -4.10 -5.13
CA VAL A 24 -27.82 -3.95 -4.30
C VAL A 24 -27.43 -4.34 -2.88
N ASP A 25 -27.76 -3.49 -1.91
CA ASP A 25 -27.52 -3.78 -0.51
C ASP A 25 -28.37 -4.97 -0.06
N ALA A 26 -27.73 -5.95 0.58
CA ALA A 26 -28.39 -7.21 0.95
C ALA A 26 -29.42 -7.06 2.08
N GLN A 27 -29.39 -5.97 2.85
CA GLN A 27 -30.28 -5.75 3.98
C GLN A 27 -31.46 -4.85 3.60
N THR A 28 -31.19 -3.77 2.87
CA THR A 28 -32.21 -2.78 2.51
C THR A 28 -32.83 -3.05 1.14
N ASN A 29 -32.20 -3.89 0.32
CA ASN A 29 -32.56 -4.14 -1.08
C ASN A 29 -32.57 -2.86 -1.94
N GLN A 30 -31.75 -1.87 -1.57
CA GLN A 30 -31.59 -0.60 -2.27
C GLN A 30 -30.25 -0.55 -3.01
N ARG A 31 -30.19 0.25 -4.07
CA ARG A 31 -28.94 0.65 -4.73
C ARG A 31 -28.45 1.97 -4.12
N PHE A 32 -27.18 2.27 -4.34
CA PHE A 32 -26.67 3.59 -4.06
C PHE A 32 -27.39 4.65 -4.90
N SER A 33 -27.69 5.78 -4.26
CA SER A 33 -28.06 7.04 -4.91
C SER A 33 -26.88 7.59 -5.73
N PHE A 34 -27.17 8.59 -6.57
CA PHE A 34 -26.14 9.26 -7.36
C PHE A 34 -25.07 9.90 -6.45
N GLU A 35 -25.52 10.57 -5.40
CA GLU A 35 -24.67 11.24 -4.42
C GLU A 35 -23.76 10.24 -3.69
N GLU A 36 -24.32 9.09 -3.25
CA GLU A 36 -23.52 8.05 -2.60
C GLU A 36 -22.47 7.45 -3.55
N ILE A 37 -22.81 7.23 -4.82
CA ILE A 37 -21.84 6.75 -5.83
C ILE A 37 -20.72 7.78 -6.01
N LEU A 38 -21.07 9.06 -6.14
CA LEU A 38 -20.10 10.14 -6.28
C LEU A 38 -19.14 10.16 -5.09
N ASP A 39 -19.66 10.07 -3.87
CA ASP A 39 -18.88 10.02 -2.64
C ASP A 39 -17.96 8.79 -2.59
N GLN A 40 -18.47 7.60 -2.94
CA GLN A 40 -17.64 6.38 -2.99
C GLN A 40 -16.51 6.50 -4.01
N VAL A 41 -16.79 7.02 -5.21
CA VAL A 41 -15.79 7.21 -6.25
C VAL A 41 -14.72 8.20 -5.79
N ALA A 42 -15.11 9.36 -5.26
CA ALA A 42 -14.17 10.35 -4.73
C ALA A 42 -13.27 9.77 -3.62
N MET A 43 -13.85 8.99 -2.70
CA MET A 43 -13.13 8.32 -1.63
C MET A 43 -12.15 7.26 -2.14
N LEU A 44 -12.54 6.46 -3.13
CA LEU A 44 -11.67 5.45 -3.74
C LEU A 44 -10.46 6.09 -4.43
N PHE A 45 -10.67 7.19 -5.18
CA PHE A 45 -9.57 7.92 -5.80
C PHE A 45 -8.62 8.51 -4.77
N LEU A 46 -9.14 9.20 -3.74
CA LEU A 46 -8.31 9.77 -2.69
C LEU A 46 -7.50 8.69 -1.95
N ALA A 47 -8.18 7.64 -1.49
CA ALA A 47 -7.58 6.57 -0.69
C ALA A 47 -6.57 5.75 -1.50
N GLY A 48 -6.89 5.40 -2.75
CA GLY A 48 -6.02 4.61 -3.61
C GLY A 48 -4.82 5.38 -4.15
N HIS A 49 -5.04 6.62 -4.61
CA HIS A 49 -4.00 7.39 -5.26
C HIS A 49 -2.89 7.85 -4.30
N GLU A 50 -3.25 8.53 -3.21
CA GLU A 50 -2.23 9.11 -2.33
C GLU A 50 -1.43 8.05 -1.55
N THR A 51 -2.07 6.94 -1.15
CA THR A 51 -1.40 5.88 -0.39
C THR A 51 -0.47 5.04 -1.26
N THR A 52 -0.90 4.66 -2.46
CA THR A 52 -0.04 3.92 -3.40
C THR A 52 1.14 4.79 -3.86
N ALA A 53 0.90 6.06 -4.23
CA ALA A 53 1.98 6.96 -4.65
C ALA A 53 3.04 7.17 -3.56
N SER A 54 2.61 7.36 -2.31
CA SER A 54 3.51 7.43 -1.15
C SER A 54 4.31 6.13 -0.98
N SER A 55 3.64 4.97 -1.01
CA SER A 55 4.29 3.66 -0.87
C SER A 55 5.35 3.43 -1.93
N LEU A 56 5.03 3.72 -3.19
CA LEU A 56 5.95 3.60 -4.31
C LEU A 56 7.14 4.54 -4.16
N THR A 57 6.91 5.80 -3.79
CA THR A 57 7.98 6.79 -3.60
C THR A 57 8.99 6.33 -2.54
N TRP A 58 8.52 5.85 -1.39
CA TRP A 58 9.40 5.33 -0.35
C TRP A 58 10.11 4.04 -0.75
N THR A 59 9.43 3.18 -1.53
CA THR A 59 10.05 1.95 -2.06
C THR A 59 11.19 2.28 -3.03
N LEU A 60 10.97 3.23 -3.95
CA LEU A 60 11.99 3.68 -4.89
C LEU A 60 13.17 4.34 -4.17
N TYR A 61 12.90 5.14 -3.13
CA TYR A 61 13.93 5.73 -2.28
C TYR A 61 14.79 4.66 -1.60
N LEU A 62 14.17 3.67 -0.98
CA LEU A 62 14.88 2.55 -0.36
C LEU A 62 15.72 1.80 -1.40
N LEU A 63 15.15 1.47 -2.57
CA LEU A 63 15.90 0.80 -3.63
C LEU A 63 17.07 1.63 -4.19
N SER A 64 16.99 2.97 -4.14
CA SER A 64 18.10 3.84 -4.53
C SER A 64 19.23 3.90 -3.50
N LEU A 65 18.97 3.53 -2.25
CA LEU A 65 19.96 3.44 -1.18
C LEU A 65 20.60 2.05 -1.07
N TYR A 66 19.89 1.00 -1.50
CA TYR A 66 20.29 -0.40 -1.38
C TYR A 66 20.45 -1.05 -2.77
N PRO A 67 21.52 -0.73 -3.52
CA PRO A 67 21.73 -1.21 -4.88
C PRO A 67 21.78 -2.73 -5.02
N GLU A 68 22.25 -3.44 -3.99
CA GLU A 68 22.25 -4.90 -3.93
C GLU A 68 20.85 -5.50 -3.89
N GLU A 69 19.92 -4.86 -3.17
CA GLU A 69 18.52 -5.26 -3.11
C GLU A 69 17.81 -4.98 -4.42
N GLN A 70 18.12 -3.83 -5.04
CA GLN A 70 17.67 -3.47 -6.38
C GLN A 70 18.12 -4.48 -7.43
N GLU A 71 19.36 -4.96 -7.35
CA GLU A 71 19.92 -5.90 -8.31
C GLU A 71 19.33 -7.31 -8.16
N LYS A 72 19.06 -7.77 -6.93
CA LYS A 72 18.31 -9.01 -6.69
C LYS A 72 16.91 -8.96 -7.29
N ALA A 73 16.20 -7.84 -7.10
CA ALA A 73 14.88 -7.63 -7.68
C ALA A 73 14.93 -7.62 -9.22
N TYR A 74 15.92 -6.95 -9.81
CA TYR A 74 16.12 -6.94 -11.26
C TYR A 74 16.34 -8.36 -11.81
N LYS A 75 17.20 -9.15 -11.19
CA LYS A 75 17.45 -10.55 -11.58
C LYS A 75 16.19 -11.41 -11.51
N GLU A 76 15.40 -11.28 -10.44
CA GLU A 76 14.09 -11.94 -10.34
C GLU A 76 13.19 -11.53 -11.52
N ILE A 77 13.09 -10.23 -11.81
CA ILE A 77 12.24 -9.72 -12.89
C ILE A 77 12.65 -10.29 -14.24
N ILE A 78 13.94 -10.29 -14.58
CA ILE A 78 14.42 -10.83 -15.85
C ILE A 78 14.18 -12.34 -15.94
N GLN A 79 14.41 -13.09 -14.84
CA GLN A 79 14.18 -14.52 -14.79
C GLN A 79 12.70 -14.89 -14.98
N VAL A 80 11.78 -14.14 -14.36
CA VAL A 80 10.34 -14.37 -14.47
C VAL A 80 9.83 -14.04 -15.86
N LEU A 81 10.33 -12.95 -16.47
CA LEU A 81 9.82 -12.48 -17.75
C LEU A 81 10.41 -13.20 -18.96
N GLN A 82 11.65 -13.69 -18.88
CA GLN A 82 12.30 -14.42 -19.99
C GLN A 82 12.25 -13.67 -21.34
N GLY A 83 12.32 -12.32 -21.30
CA GLY A 83 12.22 -11.46 -22.49
C GLY A 83 10.81 -10.97 -22.81
N GLU A 84 9.76 -11.49 -22.16
CA GLU A 84 8.38 -11.08 -22.39
C GLU A 84 8.01 -9.74 -21.71
N ASN A 85 6.84 -9.22 -22.08
CA ASN A 85 6.22 -8.09 -21.41
C ASN A 85 5.55 -8.54 -20.10
N ILE A 86 5.52 -7.64 -19.11
CA ILE A 86 4.87 -7.90 -17.83
C ILE A 86 3.36 -8.10 -18.06
N GLN A 87 2.81 -9.11 -17.39
CA GLN A 87 1.40 -9.51 -17.43
C GLN A 87 0.93 -9.82 -16.00
N ILE A 88 -0.38 -9.78 -15.76
CA ILE A 88 -0.98 -10.10 -14.45
C ILE A 88 -0.60 -11.51 -13.97
N SER A 89 -0.45 -12.48 -14.88
CA SER A 89 -0.03 -13.85 -14.56
C SER A 89 1.35 -13.94 -13.89
N HIS A 90 2.23 -12.97 -14.13
CA HIS A 90 3.58 -12.93 -13.55
C HIS A 90 3.59 -12.51 -12.07
N LEU A 91 2.54 -11.85 -11.57
CA LEU A 91 2.50 -11.28 -10.22
C LEU A 91 2.85 -12.27 -9.11
N LYS A 92 2.36 -13.51 -9.21
CA LYS A 92 2.62 -14.55 -8.20
C LYS A 92 4.08 -15.02 -8.14
N GLN A 93 4.86 -14.69 -9.17
CA GLN A 93 6.26 -15.10 -9.31
C GLN A 93 7.24 -14.04 -8.77
N PHE A 94 6.84 -12.77 -8.70
CA PHE A 94 7.65 -11.66 -8.15
C PHE A 94 7.70 -11.68 -6.60
N ARG A 95 8.28 -12.73 -6.03
CA ARG A 95 8.31 -12.97 -4.58
C ARG A 95 9.22 -11.97 -3.86
N TYR A 96 10.44 -11.80 -4.34
CA TYR A 96 11.43 -10.91 -3.76
C TYR A 96 11.03 -9.45 -3.88
N LEU A 97 10.51 -9.05 -5.05
CA LEU A 97 9.95 -7.72 -5.24
C LEU A 97 8.77 -7.46 -4.29
N THR A 98 7.95 -8.48 -4.01
CA THR A 98 6.91 -8.41 -2.99
C THR A 98 7.48 -8.21 -1.59
N HIS A 99 8.59 -8.88 -1.25
CA HIS A 99 9.27 -8.68 0.04
C HIS A 99 9.84 -7.27 0.19
N ILE A 100 10.44 -6.72 -0.87
CA ILE A 100 10.90 -5.33 -0.94
C ILE A 100 9.76 -4.37 -0.67
N PHE A 101 8.62 -4.55 -1.33
CA PHE A 101 7.48 -3.67 -1.14
C PHE A 101 6.90 -3.78 0.27
N LYS A 102 6.82 -5.00 0.83
CA LYS A 102 6.37 -5.20 2.21
C LYS A 102 7.30 -4.55 3.24
N GLU A 103 8.60 -4.66 3.05
CA GLU A 103 9.58 -4.01 3.93
C GLU A 103 9.54 -2.49 3.80
N SER A 104 9.29 -2.00 2.60
CA SER A 104 9.07 -0.57 2.37
C SER A 104 7.81 -0.06 3.10
N LEU A 105 6.71 -0.83 3.09
CA LEU A 105 5.50 -0.52 3.86
C LEU A 105 5.71 -0.65 5.38
N ARG A 106 6.62 -1.50 5.84
CA ARG A 106 7.00 -1.61 7.26
C ARG A 106 7.73 -0.34 7.72
N LEU A 107 8.71 0.10 6.94
CA LEU A 107 9.47 1.31 7.27
C LEU A 107 8.63 2.57 7.01
N TYR A 108 7.96 2.69 5.89
CA TYR A 108 7.21 3.90 5.54
C TYR A 108 5.75 3.55 5.23
N PRO A 109 4.95 3.15 6.24
CA PRO A 109 3.54 2.93 6.05
C PRO A 109 2.87 4.25 5.65
N PRO A 110 2.11 4.31 4.55
CA PRO A 110 1.44 5.55 4.15
C PRO A 110 0.57 6.12 5.26
N VAL A 111 -0.16 5.25 5.97
CA VAL A 111 -0.95 5.63 7.15
C VAL A 111 -0.14 5.31 8.41
N GLY A 112 0.54 6.33 8.96
CA GLY A 112 1.42 6.18 10.12
C GLY A 112 0.70 5.86 11.44
N PHE A 113 -0.57 6.26 11.56
CA PHE A 113 -1.45 5.94 12.68
C PHE A 113 -2.92 5.93 12.25
N PHE A 114 -3.77 5.23 13.01
CA PHE A 114 -5.22 5.30 12.88
C PHE A 114 -5.89 5.30 14.25
N ALA A 115 -7.01 6.02 14.36
CA ALA A 115 -7.77 6.15 15.59
C ALA A 115 -8.91 5.12 15.68
N ARG A 116 -9.31 4.81 16.91
CA ARG A 116 -10.49 4.03 17.30
C ARG A 116 -11.17 4.73 18.46
N GLU A 117 -12.47 4.49 18.63
CA GLU A 117 -13.21 4.90 19.81
C GLU A 117 -13.65 3.67 20.60
N ALA A 118 -13.47 3.70 21.92
CA ALA A 118 -13.93 2.64 22.81
C ALA A 118 -15.46 2.63 22.90
N LYS A 119 -16.12 1.63 22.30
CA LYS A 119 -17.60 1.50 22.35
C LYS A 119 -18.16 1.20 23.75
N LYS A 120 -17.32 0.69 24.65
CA LYS A 120 -17.63 0.36 26.05
C LYS A 120 -16.36 0.46 26.89
N ASP A 121 -16.54 0.53 28.21
CA ASP A 121 -15.43 0.39 29.16
C ASP A 121 -14.66 -0.91 28.86
N THR A 122 -13.39 -0.78 28.55
CA THR A 122 -12.53 -1.87 28.05
C THR A 122 -11.22 -1.86 28.81
N LYS A 123 -10.89 -2.99 29.46
CA LYS A 123 -9.59 -3.18 30.08
C LYS A 123 -8.56 -3.58 29.01
N VAL A 124 -7.52 -2.80 28.85
CA VAL A 124 -6.37 -3.10 27.97
C VAL A 124 -5.13 -3.16 28.84
N ARG A 125 -4.57 -4.38 28.97
CA ARG A 125 -3.50 -4.69 29.94
C ARG A 125 -3.91 -4.27 31.36
N ASP A 126 -3.15 -3.39 31.99
CA ASP A 126 -3.33 -2.83 33.32
C ASP A 126 -4.19 -1.55 33.32
N LYS A 127 -4.64 -1.07 32.16
CA LYS A 127 -5.37 0.19 32.02
C LYS A 127 -6.86 -0.01 31.73
N MET A 128 -7.69 0.84 32.32
CA MET A 128 -9.11 0.94 32.00
C MET A 128 -9.33 2.07 30.99
N ILE A 129 -9.82 1.73 29.79
CA ILE A 129 -10.21 2.69 28.75
C ILE A 129 -11.72 2.89 28.87
N LYS A 130 -12.16 4.13 29.15
CA LYS A 130 -13.58 4.46 29.30
C LYS A 130 -14.30 4.52 27.96
N LYS A 131 -15.59 4.17 27.94
CA LYS A 131 -16.45 4.39 26.77
C LYS A 131 -16.30 5.82 26.23
N GLY A 132 -16.21 5.95 24.91
CA GLY A 132 -16.01 7.22 24.21
C GLY A 132 -14.55 7.70 24.14
N SER A 133 -13.61 7.00 24.78
CA SER A 133 -12.19 7.38 24.70
C SER A 133 -11.61 7.06 23.31
N GLY A 134 -10.84 8.00 22.77
CA GLY A 134 -10.00 7.79 21.59
C GLY A 134 -8.79 6.91 21.90
N VAL A 135 -8.49 5.96 21.03
CA VAL A 135 -7.32 5.08 21.08
C VAL A 135 -6.59 5.18 19.75
N VAL A 136 -5.32 5.54 19.79
CA VAL A 136 -4.47 5.63 18.60
C VAL A 136 -3.60 4.39 18.49
N ILE A 137 -3.62 3.77 17.32
CA ILE A 137 -2.75 2.66 16.94
C ILE A 137 -1.77 3.21 15.91
N ALA A 138 -0.47 3.08 16.17
CA ALA A 138 0.57 3.68 15.35
C ALA A 138 1.43 2.59 14.66
N PRO A 139 1.06 2.13 13.44
CA PRO A 139 1.93 1.30 12.62
C PRO A 139 3.36 1.83 12.53
N TRP A 140 3.55 3.15 12.38
CA TRP A 140 4.87 3.79 12.34
C TRP A 140 5.80 3.37 13.49
N LEU A 141 5.25 3.27 14.70
CA LEU A 141 5.97 2.86 15.91
C LEU A 141 6.03 1.34 16.06
N ILE A 142 4.90 0.64 15.87
CA ILE A 142 4.81 -0.82 16.01
C ILE A 142 5.78 -1.51 15.05
N HIS A 143 5.87 -1.02 13.83
CA HIS A 143 6.73 -1.57 12.78
C HIS A 143 8.22 -1.35 13.06
N ARG A 144 8.57 -0.44 13.98
CA ARG A 144 9.95 -0.15 14.42
C ARG A 144 10.26 -0.63 15.84
N HIS A 145 9.33 -1.32 16.49
CA HIS A 145 9.51 -1.72 17.87
C HIS A 145 10.47 -2.92 17.97
N GLU A 146 11.58 -2.77 18.69
CA GLU A 146 12.63 -3.79 18.82
C GLU A 146 12.13 -5.14 19.38
N GLY A 147 11.15 -5.10 20.29
CA GLY A 147 10.48 -6.29 20.81
C GLY A 147 9.65 -7.08 19.79
N PHE A 148 9.44 -6.55 18.58
CA PHE A 148 8.73 -7.23 17.47
C PHE A 148 9.62 -7.45 16.24
N TRP A 149 10.61 -6.58 16.03
CA TRP A 149 11.47 -6.57 14.85
C TRP A 149 12.93 -6.40 15.26
N ALA A 150 13.80 -7.39 14.99
CA ALA A 150 15.24 -7.23 15.18
C ALA A 150 15.83 -6.29 14.10
N ASN A 151 16.78 -5.43 14.47
CA ASN A 151 17.29 -4.35 13.62
C ASN A 151 16.14 -3.56 12.94
N PRO A 152 15.20 -2.98 13.72
CA PRO A 152 13.94 -2.46 13.19
C PRO A 152 14.10 -1.29 12.20
N HIS A 153 15.25 -0.63 12.18
CA HIS A 153 15.54 0.51 11.31
C HIS A 153 16.27 0.11 10.01
N GLU A 154 16.75 -1.12 9.91
CA GLU A 154 17.42 -1.66 8.72
C GLU A 154 16.37 -1.99 7.65
N PHE A 155 16.65 -1.65 6.38
CA PHE A 155 15.86 -2.13 5.26
C PHE A 155 16.33 -3.53 4.88
N LYS A 156 15.55 -4.55 5.26
CA LYS A 156 15.92 -5.95 5.07
C LYS A 156 14.76 -6.77 4.49
N PRO A 157 14.57 -6.76 3.15
CA PRO A 157 13.49 -7.51 2.49
C PRO A 157 13.44 -8.99 2.85
N SER A 158 14.60 -9.63 3.03
CA SER A 158 14.70 -11.05 3.42
C SER A 158 14.01 -11.39 4.75
N ARG A 159 13.63 -10.41 5.59
CA ARG A 159 12.75 -10.64 6.76
C ARG A 159 11.43 -11.30 6.40
N PHE A 160 10.91 -11.09 5.20
CA PHE A 160 9.64 -11.65 4.76
C PHE A 160 9.75 -13.03 4.10
N GLU A 161 10.97 -13.56 3.93
CA GLU A 161 11.19 -14.95 3.52
C GLU A 161 10.94 -15.95 4.66
N GLY A 162 11.26 -15.53 5.88
CA GLY A 162 11.10 -16.33 7.10
C GLY A 162 9.84 -15.99 7.90
N GLU A 163 9.81 -16.50 9.13
CA GLU A 163 8.76 -16.15 10.08
C GLU A 163 8.98 -14.75 10.66
N TYR A 164 7.90 -13.98 10.73
CA TYR A 164 7.84 -12.68 11.39
C TYR A 164 6.52 -12.56 12.14
N LYS A 165 6.48 -11.65 13.11
CA LYS A 165 5.28 -11.42 13.92
C LYS A 165 4.21 -10.72 13.08
N LYS A 166 3.32 -11.50 12.46
CA LYS A 166 2.25 -11.00 11.56
C LYS A 166 1.37 -9.92 12.21
N ASP A 167 1.05 -10.07 13.49
CA ASP A 167 0.23 -9.11 14.23
C ASP A 167 0.93 -7.76 14.47
N ALA A 168 2.26 -7.71 14.29
CA ALA A 168 3.04 -6.47 14.34
C ALA A 168 3.23 -5.84 12.95
N TYR A 169 2.70 -6.45 11.88
CA TYR A 169 2.75 -5.95 10.51
C TYR A 169 1.35 -5.50 10.07
N LEU A 170 1.11 -4.20 10.15
CA LEU A 170 -0.20 -3.55 10.03
C LEU A 170 -0.27 -2.42 8.98
N PRO A 171 0.36 -2.53 7.79
CA PRO A 171 0.36 -1.42 6.82
C PRO A 171 -1.03 -1.15 6.20
N PHE A 172 -1.93 -2.14 6.25
CA PHE A 172 -3.30 -2.06 5.74
C PHE A 172 -4.36 -2.06 6.86
N GLY A 173 -3.94 -1.94 8.12
CA GLY A 173 -4.81 -2.13 9.28
C GLY A 173 -5.15 -3.61 9.54
N VAL A 174 -6.19 -3.84 10.35
CA VAL A 174 -6.66 -5.17 10.78
C VAL A 174 -8.13 -5.11 11.18
N GLY A 175 -8.81 -6.27 11.14
CA GLY A 175 -10.21 -6.44 11.58
C GLY A 175 -11.22 -6.03 10.51
N GLU A 176 -12.45 -5.75 10.92
CA GLU A 176 -13.59 -5.44 10.03
C GLU A 176 -13.39 -4.19 9.16
N ARG A 177 -12.46 -3.32 9.54
CA ARG A 177 -12.12 -2.07 8.82
C ARG A 177 -10.72 -2.14 8.22
N ILE A 178 -10.24 -3.34 7.87
CA ILE A 178 -9.02 -3.53 7.10
C ILE A 178 -9.18 -2.89 5.71
N CYS A 179 -8.07 -2.43 5.13
CA CYS A 179 -8.08 -1.80 3.80
C CYS A 179 -8.64 -2.76 2.74
N ILE A 180 -9.81 -2.41 2.19
CA ILE A 180 -10.44 -3.17 1.09
C ILE A 180 -9.59 -3.15 -0.19
N GLY A 181 -8.77 -2.11 -0.37
CA GLY A 181 -7.88 -1.93 -1.52
C GLY A 181 -6.56 -2.69 -1.43
N GLN A 182 -6.27 -3.42 -0.34
CA GLN A 182 -4.99 -4.09 -0.14
C GLN A 182 -4.59 -4.98 -1.33
N GLY A 183 -5.54 -5.79 -1.83
CA GLY A 183 -5.27 -6.68 -2.96
C GLY A 183 -4.94 -5.93 -4.25
N PHE A 184 -5.59 -4.80 -4.50
CA PHE A 184 -5.36 -3.95 -5.66
C PHE A 184 -4.02 -3.22 -5.55
N ALA A 185 -3.77 -2.56 -4.42
CA ALA A 185 -2.54 -1.80 -4.16
C ALA A 185 -1.28 -2.66 -4.26
N MET A 186 -1.33 -3.90 -3.73
CA MET A 186 -0.20 -4.84 -3.86
C MET A 186 0.05 -5.21 -5.32
N GLN A 187 -0.97 -5.50 -6.11
CA GLN A 187 -0.80 -5.87 -7.52
C GLN A 187 -0.28 -4.69 -8.35
N GLU A 188 -0.93 -3.53 -8.20
CA GLU A 188 -0.55 -2.29 -8.86
C GLU A 188 0.91 -1.93 -8.55
N ALA A 189 1.30 -1.90 -7.27
CA ALA A 189 2.64 -1.52 -6.88
C ALA A 189 3.71 -2.46 -7.45
N ILE A 190 3.48 -3.77 -7.41
CA ILE A 190 4.44 -4.75 -7.93
C ILE A 190 4.59 -4.64 -9.45
N LEU A 191 3.50 -4.44 -10.19
CA LEU A 191 3.56 -4.20 -11.64
C LEU A 191 4.33 -2.93 -11.99
N ILE A 192 4.07 -1.83 -11.25
CA ILE A 192 4.76 -0.55 -11.47
C ILE A 192 6.26 -0.68 -11.16
N LEU A 193 6.60 -1.23 -10.00
CA LEU A 193 7.99 -1.44 -9.60
C LEU A 193 8.72 -2.35 -10.58
N ALA A 194 8.11 -3.45 -11.01
CA ALA A 194 8.71 -4.36 -11.98
C ALA A 194 8.99 -3.64 -13.32
N ASN A 195 8.06 -2.81 -13.81
CA ASN A 195 8.24 -2.04 -15.03
C ASN A 195 9.37 -0.99 -14.91
N ILE A 196 9.46 -0.33 -13.75
CA ILE A 196 10.52 0.65 -13.48
C ILE A 196 11.88 -0.06 -13.42
N LEU A 197 12.01 -1.09 -12.58
CA LEU A 197 13.29 -1.77 -12.32
C LEU A 197 13.78 -2.57 -13.53
N LYS A 198 12.88 -3.07 -14.39
CA LYS A 198 13.26 -3.69 -15.68
C LYS A 198 14.02 -2.70 -16.57
N LYS A 199 13.67 -1.42 -16.53
CA LYS A 199 14.18 -0.39 -17.46
C LYS A 199 15.26 0.51 -16.86
N TYR A 200 15.22 0.72 -15.55
CA TYR A 200 16.02 1.75 -14.89
C TYR A 200 16.79 1.20 -13.69
N LYS A 201 17.99 1.74 -13.51
CA LYS A 201 18.75 1.71 -12.27
C LYS A 201 18.46 3.01 -11.50
N LEU A 202 18.21 2.87 -10.21
CA LEU A 202 17.85 3.99 -9.32
C LEU A 202 19.05 4.36 -8.45
N GLU A 203 19.31 5.66 -8.33
CA GLU A 203 20.38 6.23 -7.51
C GLU A 203 19.84 7.49 -6.80
N LEU A 204 20.09 7.64 -5.50
CA LEU A 204 19.69 8.84 -4.77
C LEU A 204 20.60 10.00 -5.19
N GLU A 205 20.04 11.20 -5.33
CA GLU A 205 20.85 12.40 -5.55
C GLU A 205 21.83 12.60 -4.38
N GLU A 206 23.09 12.91 -4.68
CA GLU A 206 24.14 13.06 -3.68
C GLU A 206 23.78 14.18 -2.67
N GLY A 207 23.91 13.87 -1.38
CA GLY A 207 23.56 14.80 -0.29
C GLY A 207 22.07 15.03 -0.07
N PHE A 208 21.18 14.40 -0.86
CA PHE A 208 19.74 14.53 -0.65
C PHE A 208 19.28 13.75 0.59
N VAL A 209 18.54 14.42 1.47
CA VAL A 209 17.91 13.82 2.65
C VAL A 209 16.41 14.13 2.61
N PRO A 210 15.52 13.12 2.60
CA PRO A 210 14.08 13.35 2.64
C PRO A 210 13.64 14.01 3.96
N ASP A 211 12.78 15.01 3.89
CA ASP A 211 12.12 15.61 5.06
C ASP A 211 10.82 14.84 5.37
N VAL A 212 10.92 13.81 6.22
CA VAL A 212 9.81 12.89 6.52
C VAL A 212 8.73 13.59 7.34
N VAL A 213 7.54 13.76 6.76
CA VAL A 213 6.39 14.37 7.43
C VAL A 213 5.15 13.49 7.34
N GLY A 214 4.30 13.52 8.38
CA GLY A 214 2.97 12.94 8.36
C GLY A 214 1.91 14.00 8.04
N ARG A 215 1.24 13.87 6.89
CA ARG A 215 0.03 14.63 6.54
C ARG A 215 -1.15 13.66 6.42
N LEU A 216 -1.82 13.61 5.26
CA LEU A 216 -2.74 12.51 4.95
C LEU A 216 -1.99 11.18 4.86
N THR A 217 -0.79 11.21 4.28
CA THR A 217 0.14 10.08 4.25
C THR A 217 1.53 10.50 4.72
N ILE A 218 2.35 9.52 5.14
CA ILE A 218 3.79 9.72 5.34
C ILE A 218 4.42 10.03 3.99
N ARG A 219 5.07 11.19 3.86
CA ARG A 219 5.70 11.66 2.62
C ARG A 219 6.91 12.53 2.91
N SER A 220 7.66 12.87 1.88
CA SER A 220 8.77 13.80 1.98
C SER A 220 8.32 15.22 1.64
N ALA A 221 8.49 16.18 2.56
CA ALA A 221 8.05 17.57 2.36
C ALA A 221 8.89 18.32 1.31
N ASN A 222 10.17 17.95 1.17
CA ASN A 222 11.10 18.53 0.21
C ASN A 222 11.17 17.72 -1.12
N GLY A 223 10.17 16.88 -1.39
CA GLY A 223 10.11 16.02 -2.57
C GLY A 223 10.97 14.76 -2.44
N MET A 224 11.24 14.08 -3.55
CA MET A 224 12.10 12.89 -3.59
C MET A 224 12.98 12.95 -4.83
N ARG A 225 14.30 13.11 -4.65
CA ARG A 225 15.26 13.28 -5.75
C ARG A 225 16.01 11.98 -6.03
N ILE A 226 15.45 11.19 -6.95
CA ILE A 226 16.02 9.92 -7.39
C ILE A 226 16.34 10.04 -8.88
N LYS A 227 17.58 9.70 -9.24
CA LYS A 227 18.04 9.60 -10.61
C LYS A 227 17.69 8.24 -11.19
N PHE A 228 17.13 8.24 -12.40
CA PHE A 228 16.79 7.04 -13.17
C PHE A 228 17.75 6.94 -14.36
N SER A 229 18.65 5.97 -14.33
CA SER A 229 19.57 5.66 -15.43
C SER A 229 19.06 4.44 -16.18
N LYS A 230 19.00 4.45 -17.52
CA LYS A 230 18.58 3.25 -18.28
C LYS A 230 19.52 2.08 -17.97
N ARG A 231 18.97 0.88 -17.77
CA ARG A 231 19.75 -0.35 -17.72
C ARG A 231 20.17 -0.72 -19.14
N GLU A 232 21.41 -1.19 -19.30
CA GLU A 232 21.84 -1.80 -20.54
C GLU A 232 21.15 -3.18 -20.70
N PRO A 233 20.71 -3.54 -21.91
CA PRO A 233 19.94 -4.75 -22.18
C PRO A 233 20.73 -6.05 -21.95
#